data_AF-A0A9W5AR02-F1
#
_entry.id   AF-A0A9W5AR02-F1
#
_cell.length_a   1.000
_cell.length_b   1.000
_cell.length_c   1.000
_cell.angle_alpha   90.00
_cell.angle_beta   90.00
_cell.angle_gamma   90.00
#
_symmetry.space_group_name_H-M   'P 1'
#
loop_
_entity.id
_entity.type
_entity.pdbx_description
1 polymer ?
#
loop_
_entity_poly.entity_id
_entity_poly.type
_entity_poly.pdbx_seq_one_letter_code
_entity_poly.pdbx_strand_id
1 'polypeptide(L)'
;MSLAVFNEFNEPPLLQKVGLNLGVKPAPVQFLSVKNVQAKKQENVSAGEKKELSILFVAMTLISYERSESKKGKTIKLLEEFYADTQKLFSNDRYKEHRRSISAKGMKAVHNAFNANIDGKIIEMRFLITSLLLNNFETHNRAVPLPALLDEFWQKWRKKIIKLADDTYDRYEKKGYEKELSDTENHVFEILEQIR
;
A
#
# COMPACT_ATOMS: atom_id res chain seq x y z
N MET A 1 12.65 -2.04 -40.62
CA MET A 1 11.74 -0.89 -40.86
C MET A 1 10.37 -1.29 -40.31
N SER A 2 9.70 -0.63 -39.36
CA SER A 2 9.95 0.56 -38.54
C SER A 2 9.14 0.37 -37.24
N LEU A 3 9.72 0.75 -36.10
CA LEU A 3 9.14 0.74 -34.76
C LEU A 3 8.43 2.08 -34.50
N ALA A 4 7.11 2.06 -34.43
CA ALA A 4 6.24 3.02 -33.74
C ALA A 4 4.84 2.40 -33.87
N VAL A 5 4.14 2.05 -32.80
CA VAL A 5 3.35 2.94 -31.95
C VAL A 5 2.94 2.12 -30.72
N PHE A 6 2.71 2.80 -29.59
CA PHE A 6 2.34 2.33 -28.24
C PHE A 6 3.49 2.26 -27.24
N ASN A 7 3.97 3.43 -26.84
CA ASN A 7 4.67 3.61 -25.56
C ASN A 7 4.41 5.02 -25.00
N GLU A 8 3.20 5.24 -24.51
CA GLU A 8 2.86 6.35 -23.62
C GLU A 8 1.99 5.76 -22.52
N PHE A 9 2.60 5.36 -21.39
CA PHE A 9 2.03 5.07 -20.06
C PHE A 9 2.93 4.11 -19.27
N ASN A 10 4.25 4.28 -19.35
CA ASN A 10 5.20 3.60 -18.47
C ASN A 10 6.10 4.65 -17.77
N GLU A 11 6.25 4.46 -16.47
CA GLU A 11 7.13 5.13 -15.50
C GLU A 11 6.62 6.38 -14.75
N PRO A 12 6.64 6.36 -13.40
CA PRO A 12 6.42 7.56 -12.60
C PRO A 12 7.64 8.51 -12.62
N PRO A 13 7.44 9.85 -12.56
CA PRO A 13 8.37 10.85 -13.07
C PRO A 13 9.62 11.15 -12.20
N LEU A 14 9.93 10.30 -11.21
CA LEU A 14 10.96 10.58 -10.19
C LEU A 14 12.25 9.77 -10.35
N LEU A 15 12.27 8.77 -11.24
CA LEU A 15 13.46 7.94 -11.47
C LEU A 15 14.32 8.41 -12.66
N GLN A 16 13.77 9.22 -13.58
CA GLN A 16 14.54 9.74 -14.72
C GLN A 16 15.45 10.94 -14.38
N LYS A 17 15.29 11.57 -13.22
CA LYS A 17 16.06 12.79 -12.85
C LYS A 17 17.25 12.56 -11.91
N VAL A 18 17.55 11.31 -11.54
CA VAL A 18 18.67 11.01 -10.62
C VAL A 18 19.96 10.63 -11.38
N GLY A 19 19.88 10.38 -12.69
CA GLY A 19 21.03 9.98 -13.52
C GLY A 19 21.81 11.12 -14.22
N LEU A 20 21.36 12.38 -14.13
CA LEU A 20 21.99 13.51 -14.83
C LEU A 20 22.05 14.73 -13.90
N ASN A 21 23.27 15.24 -13.68
CA ASN A 21 23.64 16.45 -12.94
C ASN A 21 24.04 16.26 -11.47
N LEU A 22 25.03 15.39 -11.24
CA LEU A 22 26.10 15.68 -10.28
C LEU A 22 27.15 16.56 -10.98
N GLY A 23 27.01 17.88 -10.87
CA GLY A 23 28.01 18.82 -11.37
C GLY A 23 27.56 20.28 -11.34
N VAL A 24 28.36 21.11 -10.69
CA VAL A 24 28.35 22.59 -10.65
C VAL A 24 27.60 23.27 -9.48
N LYS A 25 28.38 24.07 -8.73
CA LYS A 25 28.06 24.89 -7.54
C LYS A 25 27.54 26.31 -7.94
N PRO A 26 27.04 27.14 -6.99
CA PRO A 26 25.86 28.01 -7.15
C PRO A 26 26.18 29.47 -7.53
N ALA A 27 25.14 30.24 -7.86
CA ALA A 27 25.17 31.71 -7.80
C ALA A 27 23.80 32.32 -7.40
N PRO A 28 23.78 33.53 -6.79
CA PRO A 28 22.67 34.02 -5.96
C PRO A 28 21.79 35.07 -6.67
N VAL A 29 20.73 35.51 -5.96
CA VAL A 29 20.09 36.86 -5.96
C VAL A 29 18.57 36.89 -6.27
N GLN A 30 17.83 37.04 -5.17
CA GLN A 30 16.76 38.01 -4.84
C GLN A 30 15.34 37.99 -5.44
N PHE A 31 14.42 37.87 -4.48
CA PHE A 31 13.11 38.51 -4.25
C PHE A 31 12.04 38.50 -5.34
N LEU A 32 10.87 37.95 -4.98
CA LEU A 32 9.58 38.61 -5.20
C LEU A 32 8.53 38.15 -4.14
N SER A 33 7.93 39.17 -3.51
CA SER A 33 6.76 39.22 -2.63
C SER A 33 5.83 37.99 -2.60
N VAL A 34 5.67 37.38 -1.42
CA VAL A 34 4.54 36.46 -1.15
C VAL A 34 3.48 37.20 -0.35
N LYS A 35 2.37 37.52 -1.04
CA LYS A 35 1.08 37.85 -0.42
C LYS A 35 0.75 36.78 0.62
N ASN A 36 0.31 37.20 1.80
CA ASN A 36 -0.25 36.33 2.84
C ASN A 36 -1.40 35.47 2.28
N VAL A 37 -1.07 34.32 1.72
CA VAL A 37 -1.99 33.20 1.60
C VAL A 37 -2.05 32.62 3.00
N GLN A 38 -3.19 32.80 3.68
CA GLN A 38 -3.48 32.02 4.89
C GLN A 38 -3.38 30.55 4.50
N ALA A 39 -2.22 29.94 4.74
CA ALA A 39 -2.03 28.52 4.60
C ALA A 39 -3.07 27.87 5.50
N LYS A 40 -4.05 27.18 4.91
CA LYS A 40 -4.85 26.20 5.65
C LYS A 40 -3.82 25.38 6.41
N LYS A 41 -3.88 25.43 7.74
CA LYS A 41 -2.97 24.70 8.62
C LYS A 41 -3.21 23.22 8.31
N GLN A 42 -2.41 22.69 7.40
CA GLN A 42 -2.53 21.32 6.95
C GLN A 42 -2.27 20.46 8.19
N GLU A 43 -3.29 19.73 8.62
CA GLU A 43 -3.20 18.93 9.82
C GLU A 43 -2.06 17.92 9.62
N ASN A 44 -1.06 17.98 10.51
CA ASN A 44 0.15 17.17 10.36
C ASN A 44 -0.22 15.68 10.41
N VAL A 45 0.24 14.91 9.43
CA VAL A 45 0.03 13.46 9.40
C VAL A 45 0.88 12.81 10.49
N SER A 46 0.22 12.17 11.45
CA SER A 46 0.87 11.55 12.61
C SER A 46 1.72 10.33 12.22
N ALA A 47 2.61 9.89 13.11
CA ALA A 47 3.37 8.66 12.91
C ALA A 47 2.47 7.42 12.80
N GLY A 48 1.40 7.34 13.61
CA GLY A 48 0.40 6.28 13.53
C GLY A 48 -0.34 6.28 12.19
N GLU A 49 -0.73 7.46 11.71
CA GLU A 49 -1.40 7.62 10.41
C GLU A 49 -0.48 7.21 9.24
N LYS A 50 0.81 7.55 9.31
CA LYS A 50 1.80 7.07 8.31
C LYS A 50 1.96 5.56 8.34
N LYS A 51 1.92 4.93 9.52
CA LYS A 51 1.95 3.47 9.66
C LYS A 51 0.73 2.83 8.99
N GLU A 52 -0.47 3.34 9.24
CA GLU A 52 -1.71 2.83 8.65
C GLU A 52 -1.72 2.97 7.13
N LEU A 53 -1.31 4.13 6.63
CA LEU A 53 -1.14 4.35 5.19
C LEU A 53 -0.06 3.43 4.59
N SER A 54 1.01 3.13 5.32
CA SER A 54 2.04 2.19 4.84
C SER A 54 1.48 0.78 4.68
N ILE A 55 0.55 0.36 5.54
CA ILE A 55 -0.13 -0.94 5.43
C ILE A 55 -1.07 -0.97 4.23
N LEU A 56 -1.80 0.12 3.95
CA LEU A 56 -2.59 0.24 2.72
C LEU A 56 -1.71 0.17 1.47
N PHE A 57 -0.52 0.77 1.52
CA PHE A 57 0.46 0.67 0.43
C PHE A 57 0.96 -0.77 0.24
N VAL A 58 1.23 -1.51 1.32
CA VAL A 58 1.56 -2.95 1.24
C VAL A 58 0.43 -3.71 0.57
N ALA A 59 -0.81 -3.55 1.03
CA ALA A 59 -1.97 -4.22 0.44
C ALA A 59 -2.09 -3.93 -1.07
N MET A 60 -1.90 -2.67 -1.50
CA MET A 60 -1.86 -2.31 -2.93
C MET A 60 -0.77 -3.04 -3.71
N THR A 61 0.41 -3.19 -3.11
CA THR A 61 1.55 -3.89 -3.74
C THR A 61 1.23 -5.37 -3.91
N LEU A 62 0.66 -6.01 -2.88
CA LEU A 62 0.25 -7.42 -2.92
C LEU A 62 -0.88 -7.67 -3.93
N ILE A 63 -1.85 -6.75 -4.03
CA ILE A 63 -2.90 -6.80 -5.06
C ILE A 63 -2.28 -6.73 -6.46
N SER A 64 -1.30 -5.85 -6.67
CA SER A 64 -0.61 -5.71 -7.96
C SER A 64 0.15 -6.99 -8.32
N TYR A 65 0.74 -7.67 -7.33
CA TYR A 65 1.40 -8.96 -7.52
C TYR A 65 0.41 -10.10 -7.80
N GLU A 66 -0.71 -10.19 -7.07
CA GLU A 66 -1.75 -11.19 -7.36
C GLU A 66 -2.26 -11.06 -8.80
N ARG A 67 -2.37 -9.81 -9.28
CA ARG A 67 -2.75 -9.52 -10.65
C ARG A 67 -1.76 -10.12 -11.64
N SER A 68 -0.44 -9.91 -11.45
CA SER A 68 0.58 -10.43 -12.38
C SER A 68 0.63 -11.95 -12.41
N GLU A 69 0.43 -12.62 -11.27
CA GLU A 69 0.50 -14.08 -11.16
C GLU A 69 -0.79 -14.80 -11.61
N SER A 70 -1.92 -14.10 -11.66
CA SER A 70 -3.17 -14.70 -12.10
C SER A 70 -3.11 -15.08 -13.60
N LYS A 71 -3.56 -16.31 -13.95
CA LYS A 71 -3.56 -16.84 -15.34
C LYS A 71 -4.24 -15.94 -16.40
N LYS A 72 -4.97 -14.90 -16.00
CA LYS A 72 -5.63 -13.93 -16.88
C LYS A 72 -5.29 -12.47 -16.57
N GLY A 73 -4.33 -12.19 -15.69
CA GLY A 73 -4.07 -10.83 -15.23
C GLY A 73 -5.24 -10.21 -14.46
N LYS A 74 -6.17 -11.04 -13.95
CA LYS A 74 -7.41 -10.62 -13.28
C LYS A 74 -7.37 -11.03 -11.81
N THR A 75 -7.12 -10.05 -10.97
CA THR A 75 -7.50 -10.06 -9.56
C THR A 75 -9.02 -10.09 -9.43
N ILE A 76 -9.52 -10.54 -8.27
CA ILE A 76 -10.96 -10.44 -7.98
C ILE A 76 -11.41 -8.97 -8.00
N LYS A 77 -12.56 -8.70 -8.63
CA LYS A 77 -13.09 -7.35 -8.85
C LYS A 77 -13.08 -6.47 -7.59
N LEU A 78 -13.37 -7.06 -6.43
CA LEU A 78 -13.39 -6.37 -5.14
C LEU A 78 -12.03 -5.76 -4.77
N LEU A 79 -10.93 -6.49 -4.99
CA LEU A 79 -9.59 -5.99 -4.68
C LEU A 79 -9.12 -4.93 -5.68
N GLU A 80 -9.55 -4.99 -6.94
CA GLU A 80 -9.31 -3.91 -7.93
C GLU A 80 -10.04 -2.62 -7.53
N GLU A 81 -11.30 -2.72 -7.09
CA GLU A 81 -12.05 -1.57 -6.59
C GLU A 81 -11.40 -1.00 -5.31
N PHE A 82 -10.93 -1.86 -4.40
CA PHE A 82 -10.20 -1.46 -3.19
C PHE A 82 -8.91 -0.73 -3.55
N TYR A 83 -8.13 -1.27 -4.49
CA TYR A 83 -6.90 -0.67 -4.99
C TYR A 83 -7.17 0.73 -5.55
N ALA A 84 -8.15 0.88 -6.43
CA ALA A 84 -8.51 2.15 -7.04
C ALA A 84 -8.94 3.21 -6.01
N ASP A 85 -9.71 2.83 -4.99
CA ASP A 85 -10.10 3.75 -3.93
C ASP A 85 -8.95 4.08 -2.98
N THR A 86 -8.03 3.16 -2.76
CA THR A 86 -6.80 3.43 -2.01
C THR A 86 -5.92 4.44 -2.77
N GLN A 87 -5.83 4.34 -4.10
CA GLN A 87 -5.16 5.35 -4.92
C GLN A 87 -5.80 6.75 -4.78
N LYS A 88 -7.13 6.83 -4.73
CA LYS A 88 -7.85 8.08 -4.49
C LYS A 88 -7.56 8.64 -3.10
N LEU A 89 -7.54 7.78 -2.07
CA LEU A 89 -7.15 8.16 -0.71
C LEU A 89 -5.75 8.77 -0.70
N PHE A 90 -4.76 8.10 -1.31
CA PHE A 90 -3.41 8.63 -1.43
C PHE A 90 -3.35 9.95 -2.19
N SER A 91 -4.24 10.15 -3.17
CA SER A 91 -4.33 11.36 -3.98
C SER A 91 -4.83 12.59 -3.21
N ASN A 92 -5.35 12.41 -1.99
CA ASN A 92 -5.72 13.52 -1.09
C ASN A 92 -4.51 14.46 -0.83
N ASP A 93 -4.75 15.76 -0.84
CA ASP A 93 -3.72 16.79 -0.62
C ASP A 93 -3.04 16.65 0.75
N ARG A 94 -3.78 16.20 1.77
CA ARG A 94 -3.27 15.91 3.13
C ARG A 94 -2.00 15.05 3.09
N TYR A 95 -1.97 14.06 2.19
CA TYR A 95 -0.89 13.08 2.14
C TYR A 95 0.20 13.41 1.13
N LYS A 96 0.01 14.43 0.29
CA LYS A 96 0.88 14.73 -0.87
C LYS A 96 2.36 14.79 -0.53
N GLU A 97 2.72 15.45 0.56
CA GLU A 97 4.10 15.61 1.02
C GLU A 97 4.66 14.34 1.70
N HIS A 98 3.78 13.44 2.16
CA HIS A 98 4.16 12.24 2.89
C HIS A 98 4.17 10.97 2.02
N ARG A 99 3.63 11.01 0.79
CA ARG A 99 3.52 9.83 -0.10
C ARG A 99 4.82 9.08 -0.23
N ARG A 100 5.94 9.79 -0.49
CA ARG A 100 7.26 9.17 -0.64
C ARG A 100 7.69 8.40 0.62
N SER A 101 7.50 8.99 1.79
CA SER A 101 7.86 8.35 3.07
C SER A 101 6.99 7.14 3.35
N ILE A 102 5.69 7.23 3.07
CA ILE A 102 4.74 6.12 3.24
C ILE A 102 5.09 4.96 2.29
N SER A 103 5.28 5.26 1.00
CA SER A 103 5.64 4.26 -0.02
C SER A 103 6.99 3.61 0.29
N ALA A 104 7.99 4.38 0.74
CA ALA A 104 9.28 3.82 1.13
C ALA A 104 9.16 2.86 2.32
N LYS A 105 8.37 3.21 3.35
CA LYS A 105 8.14 2.31 4.50
C LYS A 105 7.41 1.04 4.08
N GLY A 106 6.35 1.17 3.28
CA GLY A 106 5.60 0.02 2.76
C GLY A 106 6.45 -0.88 1.85
N MET A 107 7.19 -0.30 0.90
CA MET A 107 8.08 -1.05 0.00
C MET A 107 9.17 -1.80 0.77
N LYS A 108 9.77 -1.17 1.80
CA LYS A 108 10.74 -1.83 2.67
C LYS A 108 10.12 -3.03 3.39
N ALA A 109 8.89 -2.90 3.89
CA ALA A 109 8.20 -3.99 4.56
C ALA A 109 7.92 -5.17 3.62
N VAL A 110 7.45 -4.91 2.39
CA VAL A 110 7.28 -5.96 1.36
C VAL A 110 8.62 -6.60 1.04
N HIS A 111 9.63 -5.79 0.71
CA HIS A 111 10.96 -6.30 0.39
C HIS A 111 11.53 -7.19 1.51
N ASN A 112 11.41 -6.76 2.77
CA ASN A 112 11.94 -7.53 3.90
C ASN A 112 11.16 -8.82 4.14
N ALA A 113 9.83 -8.78 4.03
CA ALA A 113 9.01 -9.98 4.19
C ALA A 113 9.30 -10.98 3.06
N PHE A 114 9.31 -10.54 1.80
CA PHE A 114 9.45 -11.44 0.66
C PHE A 114 10.89 -11.82 0.30
N ASN A 115 11.91 -11.13 0.85
CA ASN A 115 13.32 -11.57 0.76
C ASN A 115 13.80 -12.35 1.98
N ALA A 116 13.06 -12.34 3.09
CA ALA A 116 13.27 -13.37 4.10
C ALA A 116 12.95 -14.72 3.44
N ASN A 117 13.81 -15.71 3.63
CA ASN A 117 13.74 -17.00 2.95
C ASN A 117 12.33 -17.61 3.16
N ILE A 118 11.41 -17.45 2.17
CA ILE A 118 10.10 -18.09 2.15
C ILE A 118 10.37 -19.55 1.76
N ASP A 119 10.98 -20.29 2.68
CA ASP A 119 11.62 -21.58 2.43
C ASP A 119 10.58 -22.64 2.06
N GLY A 120 10.25 -22.72 0.76
CA GLY A 120 9.22 -23.61 0.23
C GLY A 120 7.79 -23.36 0.73
N LYS A 121 7.54 -22.27 1.47
CA LYS A 121 6.20 -21.95 2.01
C LYS A 121 5.30 -21.40 0.91
N ILE A 122 4.06 -21.87 0.87
CA ILE A 122 3.03 -21.35 -0.02
C ILE A 122 2.30 -20.24 0.71
N ILE A 123 2.36 -19.03 0.16
CA ILE A 123 1.70 -17.85 0.72
C ILE A 123 0.42 -17.58 -0.07
N GLU A 124 -0.72 -17.60 0.63
CA GLU A 124 -2.01 -17.37 0.01
C GLU A 124 -2.33 -15.88 -0.04
N MET A 125 -2.03 -15.27 -1.18
CA MET A 125 -2.02 -13.82 -1.36
C MET A 125 -3.32 -13.12 -0.94
N ARG A 126 -4.48 -13.72 -1.23
CA ARG A 126 -5.78 -13.13 -0.85
C ARG A 126 -5.98 -13.14 0.67
N PHE A 127 -5.62 -14.25 1.31
CA PHE A 127 -5.68 -14.39 2.76
C PHE A 127 -4.70 -13.43 3.43
N LEU A 128 -3.47 -13.32 2.91
CA LEU A 128 -2.46 -12.35 3.35
C LEU A 128 -3.00 -10.92 3.33
N ILE A 129 -3.58 -10.48 2.19
CA ILE A 129 -4.14 -9.13 2.03
C ILE A 129 -5.25 -8.87 3.04
N THR A 130 -6.22 -9.79 3.15
CA THR A 130 -7.35 -9.60 4.07
C THR A 130 -6.90 -9.60 5.52
N SER A 131 -5.98 -10.50 5.89
CA SER A 131 -5.47 -10.60 7.26
C SER A 131 -4.65 -9.36 7.64
N LEU A 132 -3.84 -8.79 6.74
CA LEU A 132 -3.14 -7.53 6.96
C LEU A 132 -4.11 -6.37 7.25
N LEU A 133 -5.18 -6.27 6.46
CA LEU A 133 -6.17 -5.19 6.61
C LEU A 133 -6.95 -5.35 7.92
N LEU A 134 -7.44 -6.54 8.23
CA LEU A 134 -8.24 -6.80 9.43
C LEU A 134 -7.41 -6.62 10.71
N ASN A 135 -6.17 -7.11 10.74
CA ASN A 135 -5.29 -6.95 11.91
C ASN A 135 -4.99 -5.47 12.21
N ASN A 136 -4.94 -4.60 11.19
CA ASN A 136 -4.55 -3.21 11.40
C ASN A 136 -5.72 -2.23 11.57
N PHE A 137 -6.85 -2.47 10.91
CA PHE A 137 -7.95 -1.51 10.84
C PHE A 137 -9.16 -1.86 11.71
N GLU A 138 -9.29 -3.11 12.17
CA GLU A 138 -10.37 -3.46 13.08
C GLU A 138 -10.24 -2.79 14.45
N THR A 139 -11.35 -2.24 14.95
CA THR A 139 -11.38 -1.48 16.20
C THR A 139 -10.93 -2.29 17.41
N HIS A 140 -11.22 -3.59 17.46
CA HIS A 140 -10.81 -4.47 18.56
C HIS A 140 -9.31 -4.78 18.57
N ASN A 141 -8.60 -4.57 17.46
CA ASN A 141 -7.15 -4.79 17.35
C ASN A 141 -6.34 -3.51 17.59
N ARG A 142 -7.00 -2.40 17.97
CA ARG A 142 -6.39 -1.08 18.02
C ARG A 142 -6.46 -0.47 19.42
N ALA A 143 -5.33 0.06 19.87
CA ALA A 143 -5.25 0.87 21.09
C ALA A 143 -5.74 2.32 20.88
N VAL A 144 -5.67 2.83 19.64
CA VAL A 144 -6.05 4.20 19.28
C VAL A 144 -7.01 4.19 18.09
N PRO A 145 -8.07 5.01 18.10
CA PRO A 145 -8.99 5.14 16.97
C PRO A 145 -8.27 5.53 15.66
N LEU A 146 -8.87 5.20 14.53
CA LEU A 146 -8.38 5.67 13.23
C LEU A 146 -8.61 7.19 13.10
N PRO A 147 -7.71 7.92 12.43
CA PRO A 147 -8.00 9.26 11.95
C PRO A 147 -9.28 9.26 11.10
N ALA A 148 -10.10 10.31 11.19
CA ALA A 148 -11.45 10.33 10.58
C ALA A 148 -11.47 9.95 9.09
N LEU A 149 -10.51 10.42 8.31
CA LEU A 149 -10.41 10.10 6.87
C LEU A 149 -10.09 8.61 6.62
N LEU A 150 -9.28 7.99 7.49
CA LEU A 150 -8.97 6.56 7.40
C LEU A 150 -10.09 5.69 7.97
N ASP A 151 -10.79 6.17 9.00
CA ASP A 151 -11.98 5.48 9.52
C ASP A 151 -13.08 5.44 8.47
N GLU A 152 -13.41 6.58 7.85
CA GLU A 152 -14.41 6.63 6.77
C GLU A 152 -14.04 5.71 5.61
N PHE A 153 -12.76 5.71 5.21
CA PHE A 153 -12.24 4.79 4.22
C PHE A 153 -12.43 3.33 4.66
N TRP A 154 -12.09 2.99 5.90
CA TRP A 154 -12.22 1.63 6.40
C TRP A 154 -13.69 1.19 6.50
N GLN A 155 -14.59 2.03 7.04
CA GLN A 155 -16.01 1.68 7.17
C GLN A 155 -16.66 1.36 5.82
N LYS A 156 -16.25 2.03 4.73
CA LYS A 156 -16.68 1.71 3.37
C LYS A 156 -16.31 0.29 2.94
N TRP A 157 -15.15 -0.20 3.37
CA TRP A 157 -14.56 -1.45 2.91
C TRP A 157 -14.74 -2.63 3.88
N ARG A 158 -14.88 -2.34 5.17
CA ARG A 158 -14.86 -3.31 6.28
C ARG A 158 -15.69 -4.56 6.00
N LYS A 159 -16.98 -4.40 5.72
CA LYS A 159 -17.89 -5.54 5.48
C LYS A 159 -17.50 -6.37 4.24
N LYS A 160 -16.97 -5.71 3.20
CA LYS A 160 -16.54 -6.36 1.96
C LYS A 160 -15.26 -7.17 2.18
N ILE A 161 -14.32 -6.63 2.95
CA ILE A 161 -13.06 -7.30 3.29
C ILE A 161 -13.30 -8.47 4.25
N ILE A 162 -14.16 -8.31 5.26
CA ILE A 162 -14.56 -9.42 6.16
C ILE A 162 -15.16 -10.56 5.34
N LYS A 163 -16.14 -10.26 4.48
CA LYS A 163 -16.75 -11.29 3.62
C LYS A 163 -15.72 -11.99 2.74
N LEU A 164 -14.77 -11.24 2.16
CA LEU A 164 -13.72 -11.83 1.36
C LEU A 164 -12.80 -12.73 2.21
N ALA A 165 -12.49 -12.34 3.43
CA ALA A 165 -11.70 -13.14 4.36
C ALA A 165 -12.41 -14.47 4.67
N ASP A 166 -13.70 -14.41 5.02
CA ASP A 166 -14.52 -15.59 5.32
C ASP A 166 -14.62 -16.52 4.10
N ASP A 167 -14.96 -15.99 2.92
CA ASP A 167 -15.05 -16.74 1.66
C ASP A 167 -13.69 -17.38 1.26
N THR A 168 -12.60 -16.75 1.66
CA THR A 168 -11.23 -17.24 1.43
C THR A 168 -10.94 -18.36 2.42
N TYR A 169 -11.11 -18.13 3.72
CA TYR A 169 -10.88 -19.12 4.77
C TYR A 169 -11.68 -20.40 4.52
N ASP A 170 -13.00 -20.30 4.32
CA ASP A 170 -13.90 -21.44 4.04
C ASP A 170 -13.42 -22.29 2.86
N ARG A 171 -12.83 -21.65 1.85
CA ARG A 171 -12.34 -22.33 0.65
C ARG A 171 -11.06 -23.11 0.93
N TYR A 172 -10.17 -22.58 1.75
CA TYR A 172 -8.91 -23.24 2.11
C TYR A 172 -9.14 -24.34 3.13
N GLU A 173 -10.01 -24.12 4.12
CA GLU A 173 -10.43 -25.14 5.09
C GLU A 173 -11.05 -26.35 4.37
N LYS A 174 -11.99 -26.14 3.45
CA LYS A 174 -12.60 -27.25 2.65
C LYS A 174 -11.61 -28.03 1.78
N LYS A 175 -10.41 -27.48 1.53
CA LYS A 175 -9.36 -28.13 0.73
C LYS A 175 -8.26 -28.75 1.58
N GLY A 176 -8.31 -28.61 2.91
CA GLY A 176 -7.28 -29.11 3.82
C GLY A 176 -5.97 -28.31 3.77
N TYR A 177 -6.02 -27.02 3.42
CA TYR A 177 -4.84 -26.14 3.32
C TYR A 177 -4.58 -25.35 4.62
N GLU A 178 -4.77 -26.00 5.77
CA GLU A 178 -4.64 -25.36 7.09
C GLU A 178 -3.20 -24.89 7.35
N LYS A 179 -2.21 -25.65 6.84
CA LYS A 179 -0.79 -25.31 6.98
C LYS A 179 -0.46 -24.03 6.22
N GLU A 180 -0.93 -23.89 4.99
CA GLU A 180 -0.72 -22.71 4.14
C GLU A 180 -1.38 -21.47 4.72
N LEU A 181 -2.56 -21.62 5.33
CA LEU A 181 -3.20 -20.53 6.09
C LEU A 181 -2.34 -20.11 7.29
N SER A 182 -1.83 -21.07 8.06
CA SER A 182 -0.97 -20.80 9.22
C SER A 182 0.37 -20.17 8.81
N ASP A 183 1.01 -20.68 7.75
CA ASP A 183 2.24 -20.10 7.21
C ASP A 183 2.01 -18.67 6.71
N THR A 184 0.86 -18.41 6.07
CA THR A 184 0.47 -17.07 5.62
C THR A 184 0.22 -16.13 6.79
N GLU A 185 -0.44 -16.60 7.86
CA GLU A 185 -0.71 -15.80 9.06
C GLU A 185 0.59 -15.42 9.80
N ASN A 186 1.54 -16.34 9.94
CA ASN A 186 2.87 -16.04 10.49
C ASN A 186 3.56 -14.93 9.68
N HIS A 187 3.42 -15.00 8.34
CA HIS A 187 3.97 -14.00 7.45
C HIS A 187 3.28 -12.62 7.56
N VAL A 188 1.98 -12.57 7.88
CA VAL A 188 1.28 -11.30 8.21
C VAL A 188 1.99 -10.60 9.36
N PHE A 189 2.33 -11.32 10.42
CA PHE A 189 2.97 -10.73 11.59
C PHE A 189 4.38 -10.21 11.29
N GLU A 190 5.16 -10.92 10.47
CA GLU A 190 6.47 -10.45 10.00
C GLU A 190 6.35 -9.10 9.26
N ILE A 191 5.39 -8.97 8.33
CA ILE A 191 5.14 -7.71 7.62
C ILE A 191 4.74 -6.59 8.60
N LEU A 192 3.83 -6.89 9.54
CA LEU A 192 3.34 -5.90 10.50
C LEU A 192 4.46 -5.41 11.43
N GLU A 193 5.39 -6.27 11.83
CA GLU A 193 6.56 -5.90 12.64
C GLU A 193 7.48 -4.92 11.91
N GLN A 194 7.71 -5.10 10.60
CA GLN A 194 8.52 -4.16 9.80
C GLN A 194 7.89 -2.75 9.69
N ILE A 195 6.57 -2.66 9.89
CA ILE A 195 5.80 -1.41 9.77
C ILE A 195 5.52 -0.76 11.13
N ARG A 196 5.77 -1.44 12.25
CA ARG A 196 5.71 -0.83 13.59
C ARG A 196 6.73 0.31 13.73
#